data_AF-A0A2M7FC11-F1
#
_entry.id   AF-A0A2M7FC11-F1
#
_cell.length_a   1.000
_cell.length_b   1.000
_cell.length_c   1.000
_cell.angle_alpha   90.00
_cell.angle_beta   90.00
_cell.angle_gamma   90.00
#
_symmetry.space_group_name_H-M   'P 1'
#
loop_
_entity.id
_entity.type
_entity.pdbx_description
1 polymer ?
#
loop_
_entity_poly.entity_id
_entity_poly.type
_entity_poly.pdbx_seq_one_letter_code
_entity_poly.pdbx_strand_id
1 'polypeptide(L)'
;MIFRNLLGILAQVEGASHRIHTGGQVVRIISGYCKGRKLSALKGNTVRPTSDRAKQTLFDMLRDRVPGCRFLDLFSGTGSIGLEAASRGAGEVIMIESGSDALKILKENTALCGFGNKVSVHGKDCKAWLRRSSMDQETFDLIFLDPPYRDHSAYALIEVIGEQGMLRKDGLVIAEHDRRRPLPECFGKLRLLRAKRVKDTVFSFYGEEIEK
;
A
#
# COMPACT_ATOMS: atom_id res chain seq x y z
N MET A 1 5.73 -61.59 34.22
CA MET A 1 4.85 -60.92 35.20
C MET A 1 5.19 -59.44 35.17
N ILE A 2 4.53 -58.62 34.34
CA ILE A 2 3.21 -58.00 34.58
C ILE A 2 3.34 -56.78 35.52
N PHE A 3 3.24 -55.60 34.88
CA PHE A 3 2.45 -54.41 35.24
C PHE A 3 2.36 -53.90 36.69
N ARG A 4 2.64 -52.58 36.83
CA ARG A 4 1.92 -51.50 37.57
C ARG A 4 2.99 -50.50 38.09
N ASN A 5 2.85 -49.19 38.04
CA ASN A 5 1.75 -48.34 37.62
C ASN A 5 2.30 -46.94 37.29
N LEU A 6 1.64 -46.31 36.33
CA LEU A 6 1.51 -44.86 36.15
C LEU A 6 1.25 -44.13 37.48
N LEU A 7 2.00 -43.05 37.76
CA LEU A 7 1.55 -41.73 38.26
C LEU A 7 2.67 -41.05 39.06
N GLY A 8 3.46 -40.25 38.35
CA GLY A 8 4.38 -39.25 38.91
C GLY A 8 4.50 -38.08 37.93
N ILE A 9 3.37 -37.69 37.33
CA ILE A 9 3.22 -36.45 36.58
C ILE A 9 3.14 -35.34 37.63
N LEU A 10 4.24 -34.63 37.88
CA LEU A 10 4.26 -33.21 38.24
C LEU A 10 5.71 -32.73 38.47
N ALA A 11 6.01 -31.62 37.82
CA ALA A 11 7.13 -30.71 38.09
C ALA A 11 8.54 -31.19 37.69
N GLN A 12 8.90 -30.95 36.42
CA GLN A 12 10.06 -30.12 36.09
C GLN A 12 10.09 -29.84 34.57
N VAL A 13 9.38 -28.79 34.18
CA VAL A 13 9.60 -28.11 32.91
C VAL A 13 9.96 -26.67 33.24
N GLU A 14 11.25 -26.41 33.45
CA GLU A 14 11.80 -25.06 33.35
C GLU A 14 13.16 -25.12 32.64
N GLY A 15 13.31 -24.28 31.61
CA GLY A 15 14.62 -23.90 31.12
C GLY A 15 15.09 -24.49 29.78
N ALA A 16 14.22 -24.61 28.77
CA ALA A 16 14.68 -24.80 27.39
C ALA A 16 13.90 -23.91 26.41
N SER A 17 14.55 -22.80 26.06
CA SER A 17 14.46 -22.03 24.82
C SER A 17 13.30 -22.36 23.86
N HIS A 18 12.33 -21.46 23.78
CA HIS A 18 11.52 -21.27 22.57
C HIS A 18 11.42 -19.78 22.25
N ARG A 19 12.46 -19.25 21.61
CA ARG A 19 12.28 -18.04 20.79
C ARG A 19 11.40 -18.43 19.62
N ILE A 20 10.10 -18.24 19.76
CA ILE A 20 9.16 -18.31 18.64
C ILE A 20 9.60 -17.22 17.64
N HIS A 21 10.31 -17.63 16.60
CA HIS A 21 10.57 -16.79 15.44
C HIS A 21 9.27 -16.71 14.63
N THR A 22 8.42 -15.74 14.94
CA THR A 22 7.36 -15.32 14.02
C THR A 22 8.03 -14.61 12.85
N GLY A 23 8.39 -15.37 11.81
CA GLY A 23 9.05 -14.91 10.58
C GLY A 23 8.19 -14.00 9.68
N GLY A 24 7.45 -13.06 10.26
CA GLY A 24 6.81 -11.98 9.52
C GLY A 24 7.82 -10.88 9.21
N GLN A 25 7.91 -10.45 7.95
CA GLN A 25 8.69 -9.26 7.61
C GLN A 25 8.11 -8.06 8.36
N VAL A 26 8.97 -7.36 9.12
CA VAL A 26 8.60 -6.12 9.81
C VAL A 26 8.42 -5.02 8.78
N VAL A 27 7.18 -4.56 8.59
CA VAL A 27 6.89 -3.38 7.77
C VAL A 27 7.34 -2.12 8.53
N ARG A 28 8.04 -1.22 7.85
CA ARG A 28 8.51 0.05 8.42
C ARG A 28 8.46 1.18 7.40
N ILE A 29 8.57 2.40 7.91
CA ILE A 29 8.86 3.59 7.10
C ILE A 29 10.36 3.63 6.78
N ILE A 30 10.71 3.85 5.52
CA ILE A 30 12.09 3.74 5.01
C ILE A 30 12.82 5.08 5.04
N SER A 31 12.13 6.19 4.76
CA SER A 31 12.74 7.52 4.73
C SER A 31 11.77 8.63 5.14
N GLY A 32 12.30 9.85 5.29
CA GLY A 32 11.52 11.02 5.67
C GLY A 32 11.28 11.15 7.17
N TYR A 33 10.27 11.92 7.55
CA TYR A 33 9.99 12.33 8.93
C TYR A 33 9.81 11.16 9.90
N CYS A 34 9.18 10.07 9.46
CA CYS A 34 8.92 8.88 10.27
C CYS A 34 9.93 7.74 10.02
N LYS A 35 11.10 8.01 9.41
CA LYS A 35 12.11 7.00 9.07
C LYS A 35 12.39 6.03 10.22
N GLY A 36 12.36 4.73 9.91
CA GLY A 36 12.66 3.64 10.85
C GLY A 36 11.46 3.21 11.72
N ARG A 37 10.37 3.98 11.76
CA ARG A 37 9.16 3.66 12.52
C ARG A 37 8.56 2.35 12.02
N LYS A 38 8.36 1.39 12.93
CA LYS A 38 7.72 0.12 12.64
C LYS A 38 6.21 0.32 12.55
N LEU A 39 5.60 -0.30 11.55
CA LEU A 39 4.15 -0.29 11.36
C LEU A 39 3.57 -1.62 11.84
N SER A 40 2.39 -1.55 12.44
CA SER A 40 1.56 -2.72 12.72
C SER A 40 1.13 -3.36 11.40
N ALA A 41 1.02 -4.70 11.39
CA ALA A 41 0.65 -5.49 10.23
C ALA A 41 -0.44 -6.52 10.59
N LEU A 42 -1.20 -6.98 9.61
CA LEU A 42 -2.20 -8.04 9.79
C LEU A 42 -1.53 -9.36 10.21
N LYS A 43 -2.12 -10.04 11.20
CA LYS A 43 -1.64 -11.35 11.67
C LYS A 43 -1.99 -12.42 10.61
N GLY A 44 -1.02 -13.27 10.25
CA GLY A 44 -1.25 -14.43 9.38
C GLY A 44 -1.27 -14.15 7.87
N ASN A 45 -0.69 -13.04 7.41
CA ASN A 45 -0.88 -12.57 6.03
C ASN A 45 -0.41 -13.54 4.94
N THR A 46 -1.35 -13.95 4.08
CA THR A 46 -1.14 -14.61 2.79
C THR A 46 -0.77 -13.62 1.67
N VAL A 47 -0.85 -12.31 1.94
CA VAL A 47 -0.47 -11.24 1.02
C VAL A 47 0.98 -10.82 1.32
N ARG A 48 1.84 -10.92 0.30
CA ARG A 48 3.25 -10.51 0.40
C ARG A 48 3.32 -8.99 0.56
N PRO A 49 3.83 -8.43 1.66
CA PRO A 49 3.99 -6.99 1.79
C PRO A 49 4.96 -6.45 0.73
N THR A 50 4.71 -5.25 0.21
CA THR A 50 5.67 -4.52 -0.63
C THR A 50 7.00 -4.43 0.12
N SER A 51 8.02 -5.11 -0.39
CA SER A 51 9.31 -5.19 0.29
C SER A 51 9.94 -3.80 0.46
N ASP A 52 10.75 -3.61 1.50
CA ASP A 52 11.53 -2.38 1.72
C ASP A 52 12.28 -1.93 0.46
N ARG A 53 12.84 -2.88 -0.31
CA ARG A 53 13.51 -2.60 -1.60
C ARG A 53 12.55 -2.11 -2.68
N ALA A 54 11.36 -2.71 -2.79
CA ALA A 54 10.35 -2.29 -3.76
C ALA A 54 9.82 -0.89 -3.40
N LYS A 55 9.50 -0.66 -2.12
CA LYS A 55 9.10 0.64 -1.61
C LYS A 55 10.17 1.72 -1.85
N GLN A 56 11.42 1.43 -1.50
CA GLN A 56 12.53 2.34 -1.76
C GLN A 56 12.67 2.65 -3.26
N THR A 57 12.57 1.64 -4.12
CA THR A 57 12.63 1.84 -5.58
C THR A 57 11.48 2.72 -6.08
N LEU A 58 10.24 2.47 -5.63
CA LEU A 58 9.08 3.28 -5.99
C LEU A 58 9.31 4.76 -5.63
N PHE A 59 9.70 5.03 -4.39
CA PHE A 59 9.88 6.41 -3.95
C PHE A 59 11.17 7.07 -4.44
N ASP A 60 12.17 6.31 -4.87
CA ASP A 60 13.31 6.86 -5.62
C ASP A 60 12.88 7.33 -7.02
N MET A 61 11.97 6.61 -7.67
CA MET A 61 11.40 7.02 -8.95
C MET A 61 10.48 8.24 -8.83
N LEU A 62 9.86 8.43 -7.66
CA LEU A 62 8.95 9.53 -7.36
C LEU A 62 9.61 10.68 -6.55
N ARG A 63 10.95 10.67 -6.41
CA ARG A 63 11.68 11.55 -5.49
C ARG A 63 11.31 13.02 -5.65
N ASP A 64 11.27 13.51 -6.88
CA ASP A 64 11.02 14.93 -7.18
C ASP A 64 9.52 15.26 -7.29
N ARG A 65 8.65 14.24 -7.19
CA ARG A 65 7.19 14.35 -7.36
C ARG A 65 6.42 14.22 -6.05
N VAL A 66 7.01 13.69 -4.99
CA VAL A 66 6.32 13.47 -3.70
C VAL A 66 6.26 14.72 -2.83
N PRO A 67 7.32 15.55 -2.71
CA PRO A 67 7.25 16.75 -1.87
C PRO A 67 6.10 17.68 -2.29
N GLY A 68 5.22 18.01 -1.34
CA GLY A 68 4.08 18.91 -1.54
C GLY A 68 2.91 18.33 -2.36
N CYS A 69 3.01 17.10 -2.85
CA CYS A 69 1.99 16.54 -3.73
C CYS A 69 0.73 16.14 -2.97
N ARG A 70 -0.38 16.07 -3.70
CA ARG A 70 -1.61 15.43 -3.26
C ARG A 70 -1.61 13.97 -3.72
N PHE A 71 -1.47 13.07 -2.76
CA PHE A 71 -1.31 11.64 -2.98
C PHE A 71 -2.58 10.87 -2.62
N LEU A 72 -3.04 9.97 -3.49
CA LEU A 72 -4.15 9.07 -3.23
C LEU A 72 -3.66 7.61 -3.22
N ASP A 73 -3.93 6.88 -2.15
CA ASP A 73 -3.67 5.44 -2.03
C ASP A 73 -5.01 4.68 -2.04
N LEU A 74 -5.37 4.08 -3.18
CA LEU A 74 -6.71 3.51 -3.39
C LEU A 74 -6.95 2.15 -2.72
N PHE A 75 -5.87 1.45 -2.35
CA PHE A 75 -5.89 0.14 -1.71
C PHE A 75 -4.89 0.14 -0.55
N SER A 76 -5.15 1.01 0.43
CA SER A 76 -4.15 1.40 1.43
C SER A 76 -3.70 0.28 2.34
N GLY A 77 -4.53 -0.76 2.56
CA GLY A 77 -4.24 -1.84 3.48
C GLY A 77 -3.92 -1.30 4.87
N THR A 78 -2.69 -1.54 5.32
CA THR A 78 -2.19 -1.06 6.63
C THR A 78 -1.47 0.30 6.54
N GLY A 79 -1.43 0.93 5.37
CA GLY A 79 -0.92 2.29 5.15
C GLY A 79 0.54 2.36 4.75
N SER A 80 1.13 1.24 4.33
CA SER A 80 2.57 1.13 4.07
C SER A 80 3.10 2.11 3.01
N ILE A 81 2.31 2.40 1.97
CA ILE A 81 2.67 3.30 0.87
C ILE A 81 2.22 4.73 1.16
N GLY A 82 0.94 4.97 1.47
CA GLY A 82 0.45 6.29 1.85
C GLY A 82 1.24 6.96 2.99
N LEU A 83 1.58 6.23 4.06
CA LEU A 83 2.37 6.79 5.17
C LEU A 83 3.84 7.04 4.79
N GLU A 84 4.39 6.28 3.84
CA GLU A 84 5.73 6.56 3.30
C GLU A 84 5.72 7.84 2.45
N ALA A 85 4.66 8.07 1.66
CA ALA A 85 4.47 9.32 0.91
C ALA A 85 4.37 10.52 1.87
N ALA A 86 3.55 10.41 2.92
CA ALA A 86 3.45 11.43 3.96
C ALA A 86 4.79 11.69 4.65
N SER A 87 5.52 10.62 5.01
CA SER A 87 6.85 10.72 5.62
C SER A 87 7.85 11.46 4.74
N ARG A 88 7.77 11.26 3.42
CA ARG A 88 8.64 11.91 2.41
C ARG A 88 8.18 13.30 1.99
N GLY A 89 7.14 13.83 2.63
CA GLY A 89 6.74 15.23 2.48
C GLY A 89 5.59 15.49 1.51
N ALA A 90 4.77 14.48 1.18
CA ALA A 90 3.48 14.74 0.54
C ALA A 90 2.68 15.80 1.31
N GLY A 91 2.06 16.73 0.58
CA GLY A 91 1.30 17.83 1.16
C GLY A 91 -0.02 17.36 1.78
N GLU A 92 -0.67 16.42 1.09
CA GLU A 92 -1.87 15.73 1.54
C GLU A 92 -1.84 14.28 1.06
N VAL A 93 -2.26 13.34 1.91
CA VAL A 93 -2.39 11.92 1.59
C VAL A 93 -3.79 11.44 1.95
N ILE A 94 -4.49 10.90 0.95
CA ILE A 94 -5.80 10.28 1.13
C ILE A 94 -5.64 8.77 0.99
N MET A 95 -6.11 8.02 1.99
CA MET A 95 -5.98 6.57 2.05
C MET A 95 -7.36 5.91 2.10
N ILE A 96 -7.64 5.04 1.13
CA ILE A 96 -8.90 4.30 1.00
C ILE A 96 -8.69 2.83 1.35
N GLU A 97 -9.51 2.30 2.24
CA GLU A 97 -9.48 0.90 2.65
C GLU A 97 -10.90 0.41 2.98
N SER A 98 -11.26 -0.80 2.53
CA SER A 98 -12.61 -1.35 2.72
C SER A 98 -12.66 -2.48 3.76
N GLY A 99 -11.55 -3.16 4.02
CA GLY A 99 -11.43 -4.23 5.00
C GLY A 99 -11.37 -3.70 6.43
N SER A 100 -12.27 -4.18 7.30
CA SER A 100 -12.39 -3.72 8.69
C SER A 100 -11.09 -3.88 9.50
N ASP A 101 -10.41 -5.02 9.35
CA ASP A 101 -9.20 -5.34 10.12
C ASP A 101 -8.02 -4.49 9.63
N ALA A 102 -7.87 -4.33 8.31
CA ALA A 102 -6.86 -3.48 7.71
C ALA A 102 -7.10 -2.01 8.10
N LEU A 103 -8.34 -1.53 8.02
CA LEU A 103 -8.73 -0.17 8.37
C LEU A 103 -8.45 0.17 9.83
N LYS A 104 -8.66 -0.78 10.76
CA LYS A 104 -8.31 -0.60 12.17
C LYS A 104 -6.81 -0.36 12.33
N ILE A 105 -5.99 -1.21 11.73
CA ILE A 105 -4.52 -1.10 11.77
C ILE A 105 -4.04 0.17 11.04
N LEU A 106 -4.66 0.54 9.93
CA LEU A 106 -4.37 1.76 9.19
C LEU A 106 -4.53 3.00 10.06
N LYS A 107 -5.63 3.08 10.82
CA LYS A 107 -5.87 4.17 11.78
C LYS A 107 -4.84 4.18 12.90
N GLU A 108 -4.48 3.02 13.44
CA GLU A 108 -3.41 2.89 14.45
C GLU A 108 -2.06 3.39 13.90
N ASN A 109 -1.66 2.93 12.72
CA ASN A 109 -0.41 3.35 12.06
C ASN A 109 -0.40 4.84 11.72
N THR A 110 -1.53 5.41 11.31
CA THR A 110 -1.66 6.85 11.04
C THR A 110 -1.48 7.66 12.33
N ALA A 111 -2.13 7.25 13.42
CA ALA A 111 -1.98 7.89 14.72
C ALA A 111 -0.54 7.78 15.24
N LEU A 112 0.09 6.60 15.08
CA LEU A 112 1.50 6.39 15.41
C LEU A 112 2.42 7.31 14.63
N CYS A 113 2.11 7.66 13.38
CA CYS A 113 2.92 8.53 12.54
C CYS A 113 2.76 10.03 12.89
N GLY A 114 1.57 10.45 13.34
CA GLY A 114 1.34 11.81 13.85
C GLY A 114 1.31 12.90 12.78
N PHE A 115 0.77 12.62 11.59
CA PHE A 115 0.72 13.57 10.47
C PHE A 115 -0.44 14.59 10.52
N GLY A 116 -1.25 14.57 11.59
CA GLY A 116 -2.35 15.53 11.79
C GLY A 116 -3.36 15.50 10.64
N ASN A 117 -3.71 16.69 10.13
CA ASN A 117 -4.67 16.86 9.04
C ASN A 117 -4.11 16.56 7.65
N LYS A 118 -2.81 16.26 7.51
CA LYS A 118 -2.22 15.94 6.20
C LYS A 118 -2.61 14.55 5.70
N VAL A 119 -3.08 13.67 6.58
CA VAL A 119 -3.43 12.28 6.23
C VAL A 119 -4.88 12.03 6.59
N SER A 120 -5.69 11.67 5.60
CA SER A 120 -7.09 11.29 5.77
C SER A 120 -7.29 9.81 5.44
N VAL A 121 -8.15 9.14 6.21
CA VAL A 121 -8.44 7.72 6.07
C VAL A 121 -9.94 7.52 5.86
N HIS A 122 -10.30 6.85 4.76
CA HIS A 122 -11.69 6.57 4.40
C HIS A 122 -11.94 5.06 4.37
N GLY A 123 -12.81 4.62 5.29
CA GLY A 123 -13.32 3.25 5.32
C GLY A 123 -14.41 3.01 4.28
N LYS A 124 -14.07 2.96 2.99
CA LYS A 124 -15.04 2.85 1.88
C LYS A 124 -14.53 1.91 0.78
N ASP A 125 -15.47 1.37 0.02
CA ASP A 125 -15.14 0.75 -1.28
C ASP A 125 -14.53 1.80 -2.22
N CYS A 126 -13.44 1.43 -2.90
CA CYS A 126 -12.69 2.33 -3.76
C CYS A 126 -13.51 2.84 -4.96
N LYS A 127 -14.38 2.01 -5.55
CA LYS A 127 -15.22 2.42 -6.69
C LYS A 127 -16.28 3.42 -6.24
N ALA A 128 -16.92 3.16 -5.11
CA ALA A 128 -17.88 4.08 -4.51
C ALA A 128 -17.23 5.41 -4.11
N TRP A 129 -16.01 5.38 -3.55
CA TRP A 129 -15.26 6.57 -3.21
C TRP A 129 -14.89 7.38 -4.46
N LEU A 130 -14.30 6.75 -5.48
CA LEU A 130 -13.93 7.41 -6.75
C LEU A 130 -15.11 8.11 -7.41
N ARG A 131 -16.27 7.44 -7.51
CA ARG A 131 -17.50 8.05 -8.04
C ARG A 131 -17.89 9.32 -7.30
N ARG A 132 -17.78 9.34 -5.96
CA ARG A 132 -18.10 10.52 -5.17
C ARG A 132 -17.07 11.62 -5.40
N SER A 133 -15.79 11.30 -5.31
CA SER A 133 -14.69 12.25 -5.48
C SER A 133 -14.68 12.89 -6.87
N SER A 134 -15.06 12.15 -7.91
CA SER A 134 -15.23 12.70 -9.27
C SER A 134 -16.37 13.73 -9.34
N MET A 135 -17.50 13.50 -8.66
CA MET A 135 -18.57 14.51 -8.59
C MET A 135 -18.13 15.77 -7.85
N ASP A 136 -17.24 15.62 -6.86
CA ASP A 136 -16.63 16.72 -6.12
C ASP A 136 -15.41 17.33 -6.87
N GLN A 137 -15.15 16.89 -8.11
CA GLN A 137 -14.07 17.35 -9.00
C GLN A 137 -12.66 17.28 -8.38
N GLU A 138 -12.44 16.25 -7.55
CA GLU A 138 -11.17 16.03 -6.87
C GLU A 138 -10.06 15.61 -7.85
N THR A 139 -8.90 16.26 -7.75
CA THR A 139 -7.71 15.96 -8.59
C THR A 139 -6.47 15.65 -7.76
N PHE A 140 -5.59 14.81 -8.29
CA PHE A 140 -4.41 14.29 -7.59
C PHE A 140 -3.15 14.41 -8.44
N ASP A 141 -2.01 14.64 -7.79
CA ASP A 141 -0.70 14.62 -8.45
C ASP A 141 -0.23 13.18 -8.65
N LEU A 142 -0.48 12.31 -7.66
CA LEU A 142 -0.10 10.90 -7.68
C LEU A 142 -1.25 10.04 -7.14
N ILE A 143 -1.62 9.01 -7.88
CA ILE A 143 -2.61 7.99 -7.46
C ILE A 143 -1.93 6.63 -7.49
N PHE A 144 -1.95 5.89 -6.38
CA PHE A 144 -1.35 4.56 -6.25
C PHE A 144 -2.42 3.47 -6.13
N LEU A 145 -2.22 2.38 -6.87
CA LEU A 145 -3.06 1.19 -6.86
C LEU A 145 -2.20 -0.05 -6.62
N ASP A 146 -2.51 -0.80 -5.58
CA ASP A 146 -2.02 -2.16 -5.34
C ASP A 146 -3.21 -3.06 -4.97
N PRO A 147 -4.10 -3.36 -5.94
CA PRO A 147 -5.27 -4.17 -5.66
C PRO A 147 -4.86 -5.60 -5.27
N PRO A 148 -5.64 -6.27 -4.41
CA PRO A 148 -5.32 -7.62 -3.97
C PRO A 148 -5.18 -8.59 -5.16
N TYR A 149 -4.19 -9.49 -5.12
CA TYR A 149 -3.81 -10.39 -6.23
C TYR A 149 -4.94 -11.16 -6.93
N ARG A 150 -6.09 -11.36 -6.26
CA ARG A 150 -7.25 -12.07 -6.81
C ARG A 150 -8.16 -11.18 -7.66
N ASP A 151 -8.00 -9.87 -7.60
CA ASP A 151 -8.82 -8.89 -8.31
C ASP A 151 -8.00 -8.11 -9.35
N HIS A 152 -7.65 -8.78 -10.44
CA HIS A 152 -7.03 -8.11 -11.58
C HIS A 152 -8.01 -7.15 -12.29
N SER A 153 -9.32 -7.28 -12.08
CA SER A 153 -10.31 -6.38 -12.66
C SER A 153 -10.25 -4.97 -12.05
N ALA A 154 -9.70 -4.84 -10.85
CA ALA A 154 -9.52 -3.55 -10.19
C ALA A 154 -8.63 -2.57 -10.98
N TYR A 155 -7.73 -3.03 -11.85
CA TYR A 155 -6.93 -2.14 -12.70
C TYR A 155 -7.77 -1.38 -13.74
N ALA A 156 -8.99 -1.83 -14.05
CA ALA A 156 -9.93 -1.04 -14.87
C ALA A 156 -10.28 0.31 -14.23
N LEU A 157 -10.02 0.52 -12.93
CA LEU A 157 -10.18 1.82 -12.29
C LEU A 157 -9.21 2.88 -12.85
N ILE A 158 -8.10 2.48 -13.47
CA ILE A 158 -7.17 3.42 -14.12
C ILE A 158 -7.86 4.15 -15.27
N GLU A 159 -8.70 3.45 -16.03
CA GLU A 159 -9.50 4.06 -17.10
C GLU A 159 -10.51 5.06 -16.53
N VAL A 160 -11.24 4.67 -15.48
CA VAL A 160 -12.19 5.56 -14.78
C VAL A 160 -11.51 6.83 -14.27
N ILE A 161 -10.34 6.71 -13.66
CA ILE A 161 -9.55 7.85 -13.17
C ILE A 161 -9.22 8.83 -14.31
N GLY A 162 -8.82 8.31 -15.46
CA GLY A 162 -8.51 9.13 -16.65
C GLY A 162 -9.76 9.77 -17.27
N GLU A 163 -10.85 9.02 -17.40
CA GLU A 163 -12.12 9.52 -17.95
C GLU A 163 -12.75 10.62 -17.08
N GLN A 164 -12.61 10.49 -15.76
CA GLN A 164 -13.14 11.44 -14.79
C GLN A 164 -12.23 12.65 -14.54
N GLY A 165 -11.07 12.74 -15.22
CA GLY A 165 -10.15 13.87 -15.11
C GLY A 165 -9.57 14.04 -13.70
N MET A 166 -9.34 12.94 -12.98
CA MET A 166 -8.90 12.98 -11.58
C MET A 166 -7.39 13.19 -11.42
N LEU A 167 -6.64 13.29 -12.51
CA LEU A 167 -5.23 13.66 -12.48
C LEU A 167 -5.07 15.17 -12.69
N ARG A 168 -4.18 15.78 -11.92
CA ARG A 168 -3.64 17.10 -12.26
C ARG A 168 -2.80 17.02 -13.52
N LYS A 169 -2.48 18.18 -14.10
CA LYS A 169 -1.49 18.28 -15.17
C LYS A 169 -0.19 17.57 -14.74
N ASP A 170 0.35 16.74 -15.63
CA ASP A 170 1.53 15.90 -15.39
C ASP A 170 1.36 14.86 -14.26
N GLY A 171 0.15 14.65 -13.75
CA GLY A 171 -0.17 13.68 -12.71
C GLY A 171 0.03 12.24 -13.17
N LEU A 172 0.28 11.33 -12.23
CA LEU A 172 0.55 9.93 -12.52
C LEU A 172 -0.37 8.98 -11.76
N VAL A 173 -0.79 7.92 -12.45
CA VAL A 173 -1.32 6.70 -11.82
C VAL A 173 -0.21 5.67 -11.76
N ILE A 174 0.03 5.09 -10.59
CA ILE A 174 1.04 4.07 -10.35
C ILE A 174 0.35 2.78 -9.95
N ALA A 175 0.50 1.74 -10.75
CA ALA A 175 -0.04 0.41 -10.49
C ALA A 175 1.09 -0.55 -10.08
N GLU A 176 1.03 -1.11 -8.87
CA GLU A 176 1.86 -2.24 -8.44
C GLU A 176 1.20 -3.54 -8.89
N HIS A 177 1.90 -4.40 -9.63
CA HIS A 177 1.38 -5.70 -10.08
C HIS A 177 2.46 -6.78 -10.19
N ASP A 178 2.03 -8.05 -10.30
CA ASP A 178 2.93 -9.18 -10.54
C ASP A 178 3.43 -9.19 -11.99
N ARG A 179 4.73 -9.41 -12.20
CA ARG A 179 5.35 -9.47 -13.53
C ARG A 179 4.74 -10.51 -14.48
N ARG A 180 4.10 -11.55 -13.95
CA ARG A 180 3.43 -12.62 -14.71
C ARG A 180 2.04 -12.19 -15.20
N ARG A 181 1.56 -11.03 -14.76
CA ARG A 181 0.28 -10.42 -15.16
C ARG A 181 0.56 -8.98 -15.62
N PRO A 182 1.12 -8.81 -16.83
CA PRO A 182 1.37 -7.48 -17.37
C PRO A 182 0.06 -6.72 -17.54
N LEU A 183 0.13 -5.40 -17.38
CA LEU A 183 -0.98 -4.49 -17.66
C LEU A 183 -0.89 -3.98 -19.11
N PRO A 184 -2.00 -3.58 -19.73
CA PRO A 184 -2.00 -3.03 -21.08
C PRO A 184 -1.20 -1.71 -21.15
N GLU A 185 -0.75 -1.36 -22.36
CA GLU A 185 -0.03 -0.10 -22.61
C GLU A 185 -0.92 1.14 -22.46
N CYS A 186 -2.24 0.96 -22.45
CA CYS A 186 -3.20 2.04 -22.28
C CYS A 186 -4.42 1.60 -21.47
N PHE A 187 -5.02 2.59 -20.80
CA PHE A 187 -6.32 2.53 -20.14
C PHE A 187 -7.08 3.79 -20.55
N GLY A 188 -8.01 3.67 -21.50
CA GLY A 188 -8.68 4.82 -22.11
C GLY A 188 -7.69 5.86 -22.64
N LYS A 189 -7.68 7.05 -22.02
CA LYS A 189 -6.80 8.17 -22.37
C LYS A 189 -5.39 8.08 -21.75
N LEU A 190 -5.22 7.27 -20.70
CA LEU A 190 -3.93 7.15 -20.02
C LEU A 190 -3.03 6.16 -20.75
N ARG A 191 -1.75 6.51 -20.88
CA ARG A 191 -0.71 5.71 -21.55
C ARG A 191 0.35 5.30 -20.57
N LEU A 192 0.89 4.10 -20.73
CA LEU A 192 2.03 3.61 -19.98
C LEU A 192 3.28 4.43 -20.36
N LEU A 193 3.74 5.27 -19.45
CA LEU A 193 4.92 6.10 -19.65
C LEU A 193 6.19 5.37 -19.27
N ARG A 194 6.10 4.50 -18.26
CA ARG A 194 7.24 3.75 -17.73
C ARG A 194 6.78 2.53 -16.94
N ALA A 195 7.57 1.47 -16.95
CA ALA A 195 7.46 0.38 -15.99
C ALA A 195 8.80 0.14 -15.28
N LYS A 196 8.76 -0.15 -13.97
CA LYS A 196 9.94 -0.48 -13.15
C LYS A 196 9.73 -1.79 -12.42
N ARG A 197 10.56 -2.79 -12.77
CA ARG A 197 10.54 -4.10 -12.13
C ARG A 197 11.49 -4.18 -10.93
N VAL A 198 11.02 -4.81 -9.85
CA VAL A 198 11.78 -5.19 -8.65
C VAL A 198 11.43 -6.62 -8.25
N LYS A 199 12.30 -7.58 -8.57
CA LYS A 199 12.03 -9.03 -8.43
C LYS A 199 10.78 -9.44 -9.22
N ASP A 200 9.70 -9.78 -8.53
CA ASP A 200 8.42 -10.18 -9.13
C ASP A 200 7.38 -9.05 -9.15
N THR A 201 7.66 -7.94 -8.45
CA THR A 201 6.82 -6.74 -8.45
C THR A 201 7.18 -5.84 -9.64
N VAL A 202 6.17 -5.26 -10.29
CA VAL A 202 6.31 -4.23 -11.32
C VAL A 202 5.49 -3.01 -10.90
N PHE A 203 6.09 -1.83 -10.98
CA PHE A 203 5.39 -0.55 -10.88
C PHE A 203 5.21 0.02 -12.29
N SER A 204 3.97 0.13 -12.75
CA SER A 204 3.62 0.72 -14.05
C SER A 204 3.05 2.12 -13.84
N PHE A 205 3.63 3.10 -14.52
CA PHE A 205 3.33 4.53 -14.38
C PHE A 205 2.56 4.98 -15.61
N TYR A 206 1.32 5.40 -15.41
CA TYR A 206 0.41 5.89 -16.44
C TYR A 206 0.19 7.39 -16.27
N GLY A 207 0.04 8.10 -17.39
CA GLY A 207 -0.31 9.52 -17.42
C GLY A 207 -0.94 9.88 -18.76
N GLU A 208 -1.44 11.11 -18.86
CA GLU A 208 -1.90 11.65 -20.14
C GLU A 208 -0.70 11.88 -21.06
N GLU A 209 -0.86 11.54 -22.33
CA GLU A 209 0.12 11.88 -23.35
C GLU A 209 0.05 13.38 -23.59
N ILE A 210 1.15 14.10 -23.31
CA ILE A 210 1.22 15.52 -23.62
C ILE A 210 1.30 15.63 -25.14
N GLU A 211 0.21 16.05 -25.79
CA GLU A 211 0.27 16.50 -27.17
C GLU A 211 1.34 17.59 -27.26
N LYS A 212 2.39 17.31 -28.05
CA LYS A 212 3.48 18.25 -28.31
C LYS A 212 3.05 19.37 -29.23
#